data_AF-A0A9P7GS68-F1
#
_entry.id   AF-A0A9P7GS68-F1
#
_cell.length_a   1.000
_cell.length_b   1.000
_cell.length_c   1.000
_cell.angle_alpha   90.00
_cell.angle_beta   90.00
_cell.angle_gamma   90.00
#
_symmetry.space_group_name_H-M   'P 1'
#
loop_
_entity.id
_entity.type
_entity.pdbx_description
1 polymer ?
#
loop_
_entity_poly.entity_id
_entity_poly.type
_entity_poly.pdbx_seq_one_letter_code
_entity_poly.pdbx_strand_id
1 'polypeptide(L)'
;MVSSDARNYHAHRMNSMAIRTLTHYIYPQVMALHDLEDDVALPDQDGHTRFPVVMRDSHMFMEAHGLYVAGAWGNQCLLGNYLLISDVENEESTIFWVGNSVSPQLLTDLFGVDDVLSLDPRLCQLPVLDTRLSIQVRNILTYRRLQRGGRLTRMYIARQNLDASEIEFSDMLVEDQNNGNMSYTDCKPHCLKFAAYSYLL
;
A
#
# COMPACT_ATOMS: atom_id res chain seq x y z
N MET A 1 -1.18 22.58 5.36
CA MET A 1 -1.49 23.38 4.15
C MET A 1 -0.61 22.87 3.03
N VAL A 2 -1.18 22.30 1.96
CA VAL A 2 -0.42 21.75 0.83
C VAL A 2 0.15 22.90 0.00
N SER A 3 1.43 22.84 -0.39
CA SER A 3 2.06 23.88 -1.21
C SER A 3 1.42 23.97 -2.60
N SER A 4 1.51 25.15 -3.23
CA SER A 4 1.01 25.36 -4.59
C SER A 4 1.64 24.38 -5.58
N ASP A 5 2.94 24.12 -5.42
CA ASP A 5 3.71 23.31 -6.34
C ASP A 5 3.35 21.83 -6.20
N ALA A 6 3.19 21.33 -4.98
CA ALA A 6 2.72 19.97 -4.74
C ALA A 6 1.30 19.76 -5.32
N ARG A 7 0.41 20.74 -5.15
CA ARG A 7 -0.94 20.69 -5.72
C ARG A 7 -0.91 20.65 -7.25
N ASN A 8 -0.15 21.54 -7.88
CA ASN A 8 -0.02 21.57 -9.34
C ASN A 8 0.59 20.27 -9.87
N TYR A 9 1.61 19.76 -9.19
CA TYR A 9 2.24 18.51 -9.52
C TYR A 9 1.25 17.33 -9.53
N HIS A 10 0.50 17.13 -8.46
CA HIS A 10 -0.49 16.06 -8.39
C HIS A 10 -1.63 16.26 -9.40
N ALA A 11 -2.06 17.51 -9.64
CA ALA A 11 -3.09 17.83 -10.64
C ALA A 11 -2.65 17.49 -12.08
N HIS A 12 -1.44 17.90 -12.47
CA HIS A 12 -0.89 17.56 -13.79
C HIS A 12 -0.72 16.05 -13.95
N ARG A 13 -0.28 15.37 -12.89
CA ARG A 13 -0.05 13.94 -12.90
C ARG A 13 -1.34 13.13 -13.03
N MET A 14 -2.40 13.50 -12.30
CA MET A 14 -3.71 12.86 -12.46
C MET A 14 -4.25 12.99 -13.89
N ASN A 15 -3.98 14.11 -14.56
CA ASN A 15 -4.41 14.34 -15.93
C ASN A 15 -3.56 13.61 -17.00
N SER A 16 -2.34 13.19 -16.67
CA SER A 16 -1.45 12.49 -17.61
C SER A 16 -1.45 10.97 -17.44
N MET A 17 -1.97 10.45 -16.34
CA MET A 17 -1.97 9.00 -16.05
C MET A 17 -2.98 8.23 -16.91
N ALA A 18 -2.59 7.03 -17.33
CA ALA A 18 -3.53 6.05 -17.85
C ALA A 18 -4.57 5.68 -16.77
N ILE A 19 -5.80 5.40 -17.19
CA ILE A 19 -6.93 5.14 -16.28
C ILE A 19 -6.62 4.06 -15.24
N ARG A 20 -5.95 2.97 -15.65
CA ARG A 20 -5.59 1.88 -14.73
C ARG A 20 -4.62 2.36 -13.66
N THR A 21 -3.61 3.15 -14.02
CA THR A 21 -2.65 3.73 -13.07
C THR A 21 -3.33 4.75 -12.17
N LEU A 22 -4.21 5.59 -12.74
CA LEU A 22 -4.97 6.58 -12.00
C LEU A 22 -5.86 5.95 -10.92
N THR A 23 -6.49 4.81 -11.18
CA THR A 23 -7.30 4.09 -10.17
C THR A 23 -6.47 3.76 -8.93
N HIS A 24 -5.26 3.21 -9.10
CA HIS A 24 -4.40 2.85 -7.98
C HIS A 24 -3.72 4.07 -7.33
N TYR A 25 -3.67 5.20 -8.04
CA TYR A 25 -3.16 6.46 -7.52
C TYR A 25 -4.21 7.17 -6.65
N ILE A 26 -5.50 7.09 -7.00
CA ILE A 26 -6.59 7.69 -6.22
C ILE A 26 -6.99 6.79 -5.05
N TYR A 27 -7.03 5.48 -5.27
CA TYR A 27 -7.33 4.48 -4.25
C TYR A 27 -6.11 3.56 -4.18
N PRO A 28 -5.14 3.85 -3.28
CA PRO A 28 -4.01 2.97 -3.06
C PRO A 28 -4.51 1.60 -2.58
N GLN A 29 -3.59 0.66 -2.39
CA GLN A 29 -3.96 -0.63 -1.87
C GLN A 29 -3.09 -0.90 -0.65
N VAL A 30 -3.70 -1.47 0.39
CA VAL A 30 -3.01 -1.90 1.60
C VAL A 30 -3.02 -3.42 1.65
N MET A 31 -1.90 -4.01 2.07
CA MET A 31 -1.75 -5.46 2.19
C MET A 31 -1.27 -5.82 3.59
N ALA A 32 -1.93 -6.79 4.21
CA ALA A 32 -1.52 -7.38 5.48
C ALA A 32 -0.38 -8.37 5.23
N LEU A 33 0.80 -8.08 5.77
CA LEU A 33 1.98 -8.95 5.66
C LEU A 33 2.06 -9.98 6.79
N HIS A 34 1.40 -9.70 7.91
CA HIS A 34 1.41 -10.55 9.10
C HIS A 34 0.50 -11.77 8.98
N ASP A 35 -0.45 -11.77 8.05
CA ASP A 35 -1.43 -12.85 7.80
C ASP A 35 -1.23 -13.46 6.40
N LEU A 36 0.03 -13.53 5.93
CA LEU A 36 0.33 -14.14 4.63
C LEU A 36 0.24 -15.66 4.72
N GLU A 37 -0.52 -16.24 3.79
CA GLU A 37 -0.51 -17.69 3.58
C GLU A 37 0.88 -18.16 3.15
N ASP A 38 1.12 -19.42 3.47
CA ASP A 38 2.39 -20.10 3.31
C ASP A 38 2.81 -20.25 1.82
N ASP A 39 1.86 -20.52 0.93
CA ASP A 39 2.07 -20.74 -0.51
C ASP A 39 2.19 -19.44 -1.32
N VAL A 40 1.78 -18.31 -0.74
CA VAL A 40 1.67 -17.04 -1.45
C VAL A 40 3.05 -16.47 -1.78
N ALA A 41 3.16 -15.81 -2.93
CA ALA A 41 4.37 -15.15 -3.43
C ALA A 41 5.58 -16.07 -3.57
N LEU A 42 5.36 -17.37 -3.64
CA LEU A 42 6.35 -18.38 -3.96
C LEU A 42 6.02 -19.03 -5.31
N PRO A 43 7.02 -19.48 -6.07
CA PRO A 43 6.76 -20.24 -7.28
C PRO A 43 6.23 -21.62 -6.92
N ASP A 44 5.04 -21.95 -7.42
CA ASP A 44 4.50 -23.31 -7.36
C ASP A 44 5.27 -24.25 -8.30
N GLN A 45 5.03 -25.55 -8.22
CA GLN A 45 5.64 -26.58 -9.07
C GLN A 45 5.41 -26.31 -10.57
N ASP A 46 4.29 -25.66 -10.90
CA ASP A 46 3.92 -25.26 -12.27
C ASP A 46 4.53 -23.91 -12.70
N GLY A 47 5.32 -23.26 -11.84
CA GLY A 47 5.93 -21.95 -12.11
C GLY A 47 4.97 -20.77 -12.01
N HIS A 48 3.72 -21.01 -11.60
CA HIS A 48 2.75 -19.96 -11.29
C HIS A 48 2.96 -19.45 -9.86
N THR A 49 2.78 -18.14 -9.66
CA THR A 49 2.88 -17.51 -8.33
C THR A 49 1.55 -16.84 -8.02
N ARG A 50 0.92 -17.24 -6.91
CA ARG A 50 -0.27 -16.59 -6.36
C ARG A 50 0.15 -15.35 -5.57
N PHE A 51 -0.53 -14.22 -5.76
CA PHE A 51 -0.31 -13.01 -4.98
C PHE A 51 -1.39 -12.86 -3.89
N PRO A 52 -1.04 -12.23 -2.75
CA PRO A 52 -1.98 -12.04 -1.65
C PRO A 52 -3.08 -11.06 -2.03
N VAL A 53 -4.18 -11.16 -1.30
CA VAL A 53 -5.31 -10.24 -1.40
C VAL A 53 -4.98 -8.94 -0.69
N VAL A 54 -5.50 -7.83 -1.21
CA VAL A 54 -5.39 -6.50 -0.61
C VAL A 54 -6.63 -6.21 0.24
N MET A 55 -6.45 -5.43 1.30
CA MET A 55 -7.51 -5.00 2.20
C MET A 55 -8.01 -3.59 1.83
N ARG A 56 -9.05 -3.13 2.52
CA ARG A 56 -9.61 -1.78 2.37
C ARG A 56 -8.74 -0.74 3.06
N ASP A 57 -8.73 0.47 2.52
CA ASP A 57 -7.89 1.58 2.96
C ASP A 57 -8.49 2.33 4.16
N SER A 58 -8.61 1.64 5.30
CA SER A 58 -9.08 2.21 6.56
C SER A 58 -8.36 1.57 7.76
N HIS A 59 -8.03 2.40 8.75
CA HIS A 59 -7.53 2.00 10.07
C HIS A 59 -8.47 1.03 10.79
N MET A 60 -9.77 1.02 10.46
CA MET A 60 -10.75 0.10 11.05
C MET A 60 -10.39 -1.38 10.83
N PHE A 61 -9.66 -1.68 9.75
CA PHE A 61 -9.23 -3.04 9.40
C PHE A 61 -7.78 -3.34 9.83
N MET A 62 -7.14 -2.41 10.54
CA MET A 62 -5.76 -2.53 10.99
C MET A 62 -5.68 -2.90 12.48
N GLU A 63 -4.66 -3.68 12.81
CA GLU A 63 -4.41 -4.18 14.16
C GLU A 63 -3.08 -3.65 14.68
N ALA A 64 -2.99 -3.38 15.99
CA ALA A 64 -1.78 -2.84 16.62
C ALA A 64 -0.59 -3.83 16.60
N HIS A 65 -0.85 -5.13 16.44
CA HIS A 65 0.18 -6.15 16.25
C HIS A 65 0.43 -6.49 14.77
N GLY A 66 -0.25 -5.78 13.86
CA GLY A 66 -0.18 -6.03 12.44
C GLY A 66 1.05 -5.37 11.81
N LEU A 67 1.46 -5.98 10.71
CA LEU A 67 2.41 -5.42 9.77
C LEU A 67 1.70 -5.25 8.43
N TYR A 68 1.75 -4.04 7.88
CA TYR A 68 1.04 -3.69 6.65
C TYR A 68 1.97 -2.99 5.68
N VAL A 69 1.66 -3.10 4.40
CA VAL A 69 2.35 -2.35 3.36
C VAL A 69 1.34 -1.64 2.48
N ALA A 70 1.48 -0.32 2.38
CA ALA A 70 0.70 0.52 1.48
C ALA A 70 1.54 0.86 0.24
N GLY A 71 0.88 0.80 -0.90
CA GLY A 71 1.45 1.18 -2.18
C GLY A 71 0.40 1.04 -3.26
N ALA A 72 0.68 1.54 -4.46
CA ALA A 72 -0.15 1.19 -5.58
C ALA A 72 0.19 -0.27 -5.94
N TRP A 73 -0.74 -1.19 -5.69
CA TRP A 73 -0.57 -2.59 -6.05
C TRP A 73 -1.42 -2.82 -7.29
N GLY A 74 -0.82 -3.03 -8.46
CA GLY A 74 -1.62 -3.36 -9.63
C GLY A 74 -2.51 -4.60 -9.38
N ASN A 75 -3.75 -4.61 -9.82
CA ASN A 75 -4.47 -5.88 -9.94
C ASN A 75 -3.74 -6.79 -10.94
N GLN A 76 -3.55 -8.07 -10.59
CA GLN A 76 -3.13 -9.09 -11.56
C GLN A 76 -4.29 -9.27 -12.55
N CYS A 77 -4.32 -8.50 -13.64
CA CYS A 77 -5.20 -8.82 -14.75
C CYS A 77 -4.59 -10.07 -15.42
N LEU A 78 -5.16 -11.23 -15.11
CA LEU A 78 -4.99 -12.47 -15.86
C LEU A 78 -5.54 -12.28 -17.27
N LEU A 79 -4.80 -11.58 -18.13
CA LEU A 79 -4.95 -11.69 -19.57
C LEU A 79 -3.75 -12.47 -20.12
N GLY A 80 -3.71 -13.74 -19.74
CA GLY A 80 -2.78 -14.74 -20.28
C GLY A 80 -1.32 -14.57 -19.90
N ASN A 81 -0.49 -15.33 -20.61
CA ASN A 81 0.96 -15.52 -20.39
C ASN A 81 1.79 -14.30 -20.84
N TYR A 82 1.12 -13.21 -21.22
CA TYR A 82 1.78 -12.01 -21.71
C TYR A 82 1.87 -11.02 -20.55
N LEU A 83 3.10 -10.76 -20.12
CA LEU A 83 3.41 -9.62 -19.26
C LEU A 83 3.11 -8.35 -20.06
N LEU A 84 1.84 -7.93 -20.06
CA LEU A 84 1.51 -6.58 -20.50
C LEU A 84 2.21 -5.64 -19.51
N ILE A 85 3.33 -5.09 -19.97
CA ILE A 85 4.01 -3.97 -19.31
C ILE A 85 3.01 -2.83 -19.38
N SER A 86 2.12 -2.76 -18.39
CA SER A 86 1.35 -1.55 -18.18
C SER A 86 2.35 -0.50 -17.75
N ASP A 87 2.44 0.60 -18.49
CA ASP A 87 3.17 1.80 -18.06
C ASP A 87 2.50 2.35 -16.80
N VAL A 88 2.78 1.72 -15.66
CA VAL A 88 2.48 2.25 -14.34
C VAL A 88 3.52 3.33 -14.11
N GLU A 89 3.25 4.47 -14.73
CA GLU A 89 4.06 5.67 -14.56
C GLU A 89 3.92 6.15 -13.12
N ASN A 90 5.03 6.00 -12.40
CA ASN A 90 5.30 6.53 -11.08
C ASN A 90 4.27 6.08 -10.02
N GLU A 91 4.63 5.02 -9.32
CA GLU A 91 4.35 4.91 -7.89
C GLU A 91 5.40 5.73 -7.15
N GLU A 92 4.99 6.60 -6.24
CA GLU A 92 5.92 7.51 -5.55
C GLU A 92 6.65 6.86 -4.39
N SER A 93 5.95 6.02 -3.65
CA SER A 93 6.44 5.43 -2.43
C SER A 93 5.73 4.13 -2.10
N THR A 94 6.43 3.25 -1.40
CA THR A 94 5.90 2.07 -0.73
C THR A 94 6.17 2.27 0.75
N ILE A 95 5.13 2.30 1.57
CA ILE A 95 5.26 2.57 3.00
C ILE A 95 4.92 1.29 3.77
N PHE A 96 5.85 0.83 4.58
CA PHE A 96 5.64 -0.25 5.53
C PHE A 96 5.17 0.34 6.84
N TRP A 97 3.94 0.03 7.22
CA TRP A 97 3.42 0.39 8.53
C TRP A 97 3.64 -0.75 9.51
N VAL A 98 4.27 -0.41 10.63
CA VAL A 98 4.63 -1.34 11.70
C VAL A 98 3.84 -0.98 12.94
N GLY A 99 2.97 -1.89 13.37
CA GLY A 99 2.19 -1.72 14.59
C GLY A 99 3.08 -1.71 15.83
N ASN A 100 2.68 -0.95 16.85
CA ASN A 100 3.44 -0.79 18.09
C ASN A 100 3.57 -2.09 18.90
N SER A 101 2.66 -3.04 18.71
CA SER A 101 2.62 -4.33 19.41
C SER A 101 2.93 -5.51 18.48
N VAL A 102 3.64 -5.28 17.37
CA VAL A 102 4.01 -6.32 16.41
C VAL A 102 4.89 -7.40 17.07
N SER A 103 4.71 -8.65 16.65
CA SER A 103 5.53 -9.74 17.16
C SER A 103 7.02 -9.55 16.78
N PRO A 104 7.97 -9.69 17.74
CA PRO A 104 9.41 -9.68 17.45
C PRO A 104 9.84 -10.68 16.37
N GLN A 105 9.12 -11.80 16.24
CA GLN A 105 9.38 -12.81 15.22
C GLN A 105 9.14 -12.25 13.81
N LEU A 106 8.06 -11.49 13.60
CA LEU A 106 7.76 -10.88 12.30
C LEU A 106 8.81 -9.82 11.92
N LEU A 107 9.26 -9.04 12.90
CA LEU A 107 10.34 -8.07 12.72
C LEU A 107 11.66 -8.76 12.35
N THR A 108 11.98 -9.85 13.05
CA THR A 108 13.19 -10.62 12.78
C THR A 108 13.13 -11.25 11.39
N ASP A 109 11.98 -11.81 11.03
CA ASP A 109 11.79 -12.48 9.76
C ASP A 109 11.81 -11.50 8.58
N LEU A 110 11.29 -10.27 8.71
CA LEU A 110 11.27 -9.32 7.60
C LEU A 110 12.45 -8.35 7.56
N PHE A 111 12.82 -7.80 8.72
CA PHE A 111 13.80 -6.73 8.86
C PHE A 111 15.09 -7.17 9.56
N GLY A 112 15.15 -8.36 10.16
CA GLY A 112 16.33 -8.86 10.85
C GLY A 112 16.60 -8.16 12.19
N VAL A 113 15.57 -7.52 12.76
CA VAL A 113 15.63 -6.84 14.06
C VAL A 113 14.60 -7.44 15.01
N ASP A 114 14.89 -7.36 16.30
CA ASP A 114 14.10 -7.94 17.38
C ASP A 114 13.10 -6.97 18.02
N ASP A 115 13.22 -5.66 17.74
CA ASP A 115 12.40 -4.61 18.36
C ASP A 115 12.02 -3.50 17.38
N VAL A 116 10.87 -2.85 17.62
CA VAL A 116 10.37 -1.74 16.80
C VAL A 116 11.27 -0.51 16.93
N LEU A 117 11.87 -0.28 18.12
CA LEU A 117 12.74 0.87 18.35
C LEU A 117 14.11 0.71 17.67
N SER A 118 14.58 -0.53 17.48
CA SER A 118 15.83 -0.83 16.79
C SER A 118 15.73 -0.78 15.26
N LEU A 119 14.49 -0.74 14.73
CA LEU A 119 14.22 -0.58 13.30
C LEU A 119 14.63 0.82 12.81
N ASP A 120 15.47 0.88 11.76
CA ASP A 120 15.89 2.15 11.14
C ASP A 120 14.80 2.68 10.20
N PRO A 121 14.18 3.84 10.48
CA PRO A 121 13.16 4.43 9.60
C PRO A 121 13.69 4.87 8.24
N ARG A 122 15.02 5.02 8.10
CA ARG A 122 15.68 5.41 6.85
C ARG A 122 15.96 4.23 5.93
N LEU A 123 15.52 3.03 6.29
CA LEU A 123 15.73 1.84 5.48
C LEU A 123 15.02 1.99 4.11
N CYS A 124 15.81 2.13 3.06
CA CYS A 124 15.30 2.30 1.69
C CYS A 124 15.08 0.99 0.93
N GLN A 125 15.54 -0.15 1.46
CA GLN A 125 15.40 -1.47 0.86
C GLN A 125 15.34 -2.55 1.94
N LEU A 126 14.56 -3.60 1.72
CA LEU A 126 14.52 -4.74 2.63
C LEU A 126 15.87 -5.48 2.65
N PRO A 127 16.33 -5.94 3.83
CA PRO A 127 17.50 -6.80 3.93
C PRO A 127 17.25 -8.14 3.25
N VAL A 128 18.32 -8.75 2.76
CA VAL A 128 18.30 -10.09 2.18
C VAL A 128 18.38 -11.08 3.33
N LEU A 129 17.23 -11.62 3.73
CA LEU A 129 17.13 -12.66 4.75
C LEU A 129 16.62 -13.96 4.12
N ASP A 130 17.11 -15.09 4.63
CA ASP A 130 16.71 -16.43 4.19
C ASP A 130 15.48 -16.95 4.95
N THR A 131 14.62 -16.03 5.38
CA THR A 131 13.35 -16.33 6.02
C THR A 131 12.25 -16.40 4.96
N ARG A 132 11.21 -17.20 5.21
CA ARG A 132 10.08 -17.32 4.29
C ARG A 132 9.42 -15.96 4.03
N LEU A 133 9.10 -15.22 5.08
CA LEU A 133 8.42 -13.94 4.98
C LEU A 133 9.24 -12.92 4.18
N SER A 134 10.56 -12.83 4.41
CA SER A 134 11.43 -11.94 3.62
C SER A 134 11.41 -12.32 2.15
N ILE A 135 11.50 -13.62 1.82
CA ILE A 135 11.44 -14.10 0.43
C ILE A 135 10.09 -13.75 -0.21
N GLN A 136 8.97 -14.01 0.47
CA GLN A 136 7.63 -13.70 -0.01
C GLN A 136 7.46 -12.21 -0.30
N VAL A 137 7.81 -11.34 0.66
CA VAL A 137 7.68 -9.88 0.49
C VAL A 137 8.62 -9.37 -0.61
N ARG A 138 9.85 -9.86 -0.68
CA ARG A 138 10.79 -9.50 -1.75
C ARG A 138 10.30 -9.96 -3.12
N ASN A 139 9.67 -11.13 -3.23
CA ASN A 139 9.05 -11.61 -4.46
C ASN A 139 7.88 -10.72 -4.88
N ILE A 140 7.04 -10.31 -3.92
CA ILE A 140 5.96 -9.34 -4.14
C ILE A 140 6.53 -8.02 -4.68
N LEU A 141 7.51 -7.42 -4.00
CA LEU A 141 8.13 -6.17 -4.43
C LEU A 141 8.81 -6.29 -5.80
N THR A 142 9.46 -7.42 -6.06
CA THR A 142 10.14 -7.70 -7.35
C THR A 142 9.12 -7.81 -8.48
N TYR A 143 8.02 -8.52 -8.26
CA TYR A 143 6.93 -8.62 -9.22
C TYR A 143 6.37 -7.23 -9.58
N ARG A 144 6.16 -6.37 -8.57
CA ARG A 144 5.71 -4.99 -8.81
C ARG A 144 6.74 -4.16 -9.55
N ARG A 145 8.01 -4.29 -9.19
CA ARG A 145 9.10 -3.64 -9.93
C ARG A 145 9.08 -4.01 -11.41
N LEU A 146 8.86 -5.29 -11.74
CA LEU A 146 8.77 -5.75 -13.12
C LEU A 146 7.55 -5.17 -13.85
N GLN A 147 6.39 -5.09 -13.18
CA GLN A 147 5.20 -4.45 -13.75
C GLN A 147 5.41 -2.96 -14.09
N ARG A 148 6.30 -2.26 -13.38
CA ARG A 148 6.67 -0.87 -13.64
C ARG A 148 7.83 -0.70 -14.63
N GLY A 149 8.16 -1.74 -15.40
CA GLY A 149 9.29 -1.70 -16.33
C GLY A 149 10.66 -1.64 -15.63
N GLY A 150 10.77 -2.19 -14.42
CA GLY A 150 12.05 -2.29 -13.68
C GLY A 150 12.34 -1.14 -12.71
N ARG A 151 11.44 -0.15 -12.59
CA ARG A 151 11.62 1.04 -11.74
C ARG A 151 11.42 0.75 -10.25
N LEU A 152 12.35 1.22 -9.43
CA LEU A 152 12.29 1.14 -7.97
C LEU A 152 11.40 2.26 -7.42
N THR A 153 10.58 1.91 -6.43
CA THR A 153 9.84 2.86 -5.60
C THR A 153 10.67 3.21 -4.37
N ARG A 154 10.46 4.40 -3.81
CA ARG A 154 11.07 4.73 -2.52
C ARG A 154 10.36 3.95 -1.42
N MET A 155 11.11 3.24 -0.61
CA MET A 155 10.59 2.55 0.55
C MET A 155 10.68 3.47 1.77
N TYR A 156 9.62 3.51 2.56
CA TYR A 156 9.59 4.16 3.86
C TYR A 156 9.07 3.18 4.91
N ILE A 157 9.48 3.40 6.14
CA ILE A 157 8.97 2.69 7.31
C ILE A 157 8.23 3.72 8.16
N ALA A 158 7.02 3.37 8.57
CA ALA A 158 6.17 4.12 9.48
C ALA A 158 5.90 3.27 10.72
N ARG A 159 6.57 3.59 11.82
CA ARG A 159 6.29 2.94 13.11
C ARG A 159 5.18 3.69 13.82
N GLN A 160 4.19 2.94 14.29
CA GLN A 160 3.00 3.49 14.93
C GLN A 160 3.36 4.38 16.13
N ASN A 161 2.84 5.60 16.15
CA ASN A 161 3.05 6.65 17.16
C ASN A 161 4.51 7.13 17.34
N LEU A 162 5.42 6.82 16.41
CA LEU A 162 6.84 7.17 16.54
C LEU A 162 7.35 8.07 15.41
N ASP A 163 6.97 7.79 14.17
CA ASP A 163 7.53 8.46 13.00
C ASP A 163 6.52 9.35 12.28
N ALA A 164 6.99 10.49 11.73
CA ALA A 164 6.16 11.38 10.93
C ALA A 164 5.66 10.73 9.62
N SER A 165 6.34 9.68 9.14
CA SER A 165 5.91 8.87 7.99
C SER A 165 4.56 8.17 8.21
N GLU A 166 4.12 8.03 9.46
CA GLU A 166 2.76 7.54 9.77
C GLU A 166 1.68 8.49 9.27
N ILE A 167 1.96 9.80 9.20
CA ILE A 167 1.03 10.78 8.62
C ILE A 167 0.87 10.51 7.13
N GLU A 168 1.98 10.29 6.40
CA GLU A 168 1.95 9.94 4.98
C GLU A 168 1.22 8.62 4.72
N PHE A 169 1.40 7.62 5.60
CA PHE A 169 0.65 6.38 5.53
C PHE A 169 -0.84 6.60 5.78
N SER A 170 -1.21 7.41 6.78
CA SER A 170 -2.61 7.73 7.10
C SER A 170 -3.27 8.52 5.98
N ASP A 171 -2.53 9.35 5.26
CA ASP A 171 -3.02 10.04 4.06
C ASP A 171 -3.36 9.07 2.91
N MET A 172 -2.79 7.85 2.89
CA MET A 172 -3.16 6.79 1.94
C MET A 172 -4.45 6.07 2.34
N LEU A 173 -4.92 6.18 3.59
CA LEU A 173 -6.15 5.52 4.05
C LEU A 173 -7.39 6.35 3.69
N VAL A 174 -7.70 6.37 2.40
CA VAL A 174 -8.68 7.28 1.80
C VAL A 174 -10.13 7.07 2.27
N GLU A 175 -10.44 5.95 2.91
CA GLU A 175 -11.79 5.71 3.44
C GLU A 175 -12.01 6.37 4.82
N ASP A 176 -10.94 6.71 5.52
CA ASP A 176 -11.01 7.31 6.85
C ASP A 176 -11.26 8.81 6.81
N GLN A 177 -11.67 9.35 7.97
CA GLN A 177 -11.77 10.77 8.15
C GLN A 177 -10.37 11.40 8.17
N ASN A 178 -10.07 12.28 7.21
CA ASN A 178 -8.77 12.95 7.16
C ASN A 178 -8.91 14.43 6.80
N ASN A 179 -8.10 15.30 7.42
CA ASN A 179 -7.95 16.72 7.08
C ASN A 179 -9.28 17.50 6.96
N GLY A 180 -10.26 17.20 7.83
CA GLY A 180 -11.58 17.84 7.84
C GLY A 180 -12.55 17.32 6.77
N ASN A 181 -12.13 16.33 5.98
CA ASN A 181 -13.01 15.60 5.08
C ASN A 181 -13.83 14.54 5.84
N MET A 182 -14.91 14.07 5.22
CA MET A 182 -15.80 13.07 5.80
C MET A 182 -15.29 11.65 5.49
N SER A 183 -15.47 10.70 6.43
CA SER A 183 -15.18 9.29 6.17
C SER A 183 -16.08 8.73 5.06
N TYR A 184 -15.64 7.66 4.38
CA TYR A 184 -16.45 7.03 3.34
C TYR A 184 -17.81 6.52 3.86
N THR A 185 -17.84 6.00 5.11
CA THR A 185 -19.07 5.54 5.75
C THR A 185 -20.06 6.67 6.04
N ASP A 186 -19.55 7.85 6.38
CA ASP A 186 -20.38 9.03 6.66
C ASP A 186 -20.80 9.77 5.38
N CYS A 187 -19.97 9.70 4.33
CA CYS A 187 -20.24 10.31 3.03
C CYS A 187 -21.48 9.69 2.35
N LYS A 188 -21.62 8.36 2.40
CA LYS A 188 -22.76 7.63 1.80
C LYS A 188 -24.14 8.19 2.22
N PRO A 189 -24.50 8.26 3.52
CA PRO A 189 -25.79 8.81 3.93
C PRO A 189 -25.91 10.31 3.63
N HIS A 190 -24.81 11.08 3.60
CA HIS A 190 -24.84 12.49 3.21
C HIS A 190 -25.24 12.67 1.73
N CYS A 191 -24.61 11.92 0.82
CA CYS A 191 -24.94 11.94 -0.60
C CYS A 191 -26.39 11.50 -0.87
N LEU A 192 -26.88 10.47 -0.16
CA LEU A 192 -28.25 10.01 -0.30
C LEU A 192 -29.28 11.06 0.15
N LYS A 193 -29.00 11.79 1.24
CA LYS A 193 -29.84 12.93 1.66
C LYS A 193 -29.87 14.01 0.58
N PHE A 194 -28.72 14.39 0.03
CA PHE A 194 -28.62 15.41 -1.00
C PHE A 194 -29.40 15.03 -2.28
N ALA A 195 -29.29 13.77 -2.72
CA ALA A 195 -30.05 13.25 -3.84
C ALA A 195 -31.57 13.32 -3.56
N ALA A 196 -32.01 12.91 -2.37
CA ALA A 196 -33.43 12.96 -1.99
C ALA A 196 -34.01 14.38 -1.96
N TYR A 197 -33.24 15.39 -1.52
CA TYR A 197 -33.66 16.79 -1.55
C TYR A 197 -33.81 17.35 -2.97
N SER A 198 -33.07 16.80 -3.94
CA SER A 198 -33.13 17.23 -5.34
C SER A 198 -34.38 16.75 -6.08
N TYR A 199 -35.10 15.76 -5.53
CA TYR A 199 -36.38 15.26 -6.06
C TYR A 199 -37.61 15.90 -5.38
N LEU A 200 -37.40 16.76 -4.39
CA LEU A 200 -38.46 17.49 -3.66
C LEU A 200 -38.59 18.97 -4.10
N LEU A 201 -37.89 19.35 -5.17
CA LEU A 201 -38.01 20.62 -5.91
C LEU A 201 -38.35 20.32 -7.36
#